data_AF-A0A848YU58-F1
#
_entry.id   AF-A0A848YU58-F1
#
_cell.length_a   1.000
_cell.length_b   1.000
_cell.length_c   1.000
_cell.angle_alpha   90.00
_cell.angle_beta   90.00
_cell.angle_gamma   90.00
#
_symmetry.space_group_name_H-M   'P 1'
#
loop_
_entity.id
_entity.type
_entity.pdbx_description
1 polymer ?
#
loop_
_entity_poly.entity_id
_entity_poly.type
_entity_poly.pdbx_seq_one_letter_code
_entity_poly.pdbx_strand_id
1 'polypeptide(L)'
;MRKINFIYIGLILFCTMIGVFSTVSWAEDEIKAEALVKSYYSHLQNGNTSEILNMIIDPLLSERSSMLSNPLYANYLKNIYSGASASVRYIGDIYNTQCRVELTILRAGQSVPKSSVFTLKRVNDEYKLAQEIVK
;
A
#
# COMPACT_ATOMS: atom_id res chain seq x y z
N MET A 1 18.35 49.16 29.72
CA MET A 1 19.03 48.26 28.75
C MET A 1 18.29 46.93 28.70
N ARG A 2 17.48 46.68 27.65
CA ARG A 2 16.81 45.39 27.40
C ARG A 2 17.32 44.85 26.06
N LYS A 3 18.34 43.99 26.10
CA LYS A 3 18.93 43.30 24.94
C LYS A 3 18.86 41.78 25.16
N ILE A 4 17.66 41.27 25.35
CA ILE A 4 17.37 39.84 25.28
C ILE A 4 15.99 39.84 24.65
N ASN A 5 15.83 39.20 23.48
CA ASN A 5 14.56 38.65 22.95
C ASN A 5 14.64 38.20 21.48
N PHE A 6 15.64 38.61 20.69
CA PHE A 6 15.71 38.24 19.27
C PHE A 6 16.34 36.87 18.97
N ILE A 7 17.22 36.36 19.84
CA ILE A 7 17.93 35.09 19.59
C ILE A 7 17.01 33.87 19.82
N TYR A 8 16.06 33.96 20.76
CA TYR A 8 15.16 32.85 21.08
C TYR A 8 14.10 32.58 20.02
N ILE A 9 13.63 33.62 19.32
CA ILE A 9 12.61 33.48 18.25
C ILE A 9 13.19 32.74 17.04
N GLY A 10 14.44 33.04 16.67
CA GLY A 10 15.13 32.37 15.56
C GLY A 10 15.42 30.88 15.83
N LEU A 11 15.78 30.53 17.07
CA LEU A 11 16.07 29.14 17.44
C LEU A 11 14.80 28.27 17.46
N ILE A 12 13.66 28.84 17.91
CA ILE A 12 12.36 28.13 17.92
C ILE A 12 11.85 27.91 16.50
N LEU A 13 12.01 28.90 15.60
CA LEU A 13 11.63 28.80 14.19
C LEU A 13 12.46 27.77 13.40
N PHE A 14 13.72 27.56 13.76
CA PHE A 14 14.57 26.58 13.11
C PHE A 14 14.23 25.14 13.55
N CYS A 15 13.91 24.93 14.82
CA CYS A 15 13.51 23.61 15.35
C CYS A 15 12.12 23.15 14.85
N THR A 16 11.18 24.06 14.57
CA THR A 16 9.86 23.68 14.03
C THR A 16 9.93 23.28 12.56
N MET A 17 10.86 23.83 11.78
CA MET A 17 11.02 23.44 10.37
C MET A 17 11.53 22.01 10.23
N ILE A 18 12.51 21.59 11.03
CA ILE A 18 13.11 20.24 10.94
C ILE A 18 12.10 19.15 11.35
N GLY A 19 11.20 19.44 12.30
CA GLY A 19 10.19 18.48 12.78
C GLY A 19 9.00 18.26 11.83
N VAL A 20 8.75 19.17 10.88
CA VAL A 20 7.63 19.05 9.92
C VAL A 20 8.01 18.17 8.72
N PHE A 21 9.28 18.14 8.30
CA PHE A 21 9.69 17.33 7.15
C PHE A 21 9.65 15.82 7.41
N SER A 22 9.94 15.38 8.64
CA SER A 22 9.97 13.95 8.96
C SER A 22 8.56 13.34 9.05
N THR A 23 7.58 14.06 9.61
CA THR A 23 6.20 13.56 9.75
C THR A 23 5.42 13.55 8.43
N VAL A 24 5.69 14.49 7.53
CA VAL A 24 5.07 14.53 6.19
C VAL A 24 5.47 13.31 5.34
N SER A 25 6.73 12.85 5.47
CA SER A 25 7.23 11.71 4.68
C SER A 25 6.46 10.42 4.96
N TRP A 26 6.08 10.17 6.21
CA TRP A 26 5.33 8.97 6.60
C TRP A 26 3.88 9.02 6.12
N ALA A 27 3.23 10.18 6.19
CA ALA A 27 1.88 10.35 5.69
C ALA A 27 1.79 10.16 4.16
N GLU A 28 2.79 10.62 3.42
CA GLU A 28 2.88 10.38 1.97
C GLU A 28 3.04 8.89 1.64
N ASP A 29 3.90 8.20 2.38
CA ASP A 29 4.12 6.77 2.21
C ASP A 29 2.88 5.94 2.55
N GLU A 30 2.12 6.32 3.57
CA GLU A 30 0.82 5.71 3.89
C GLU A 30 -0.17 5.86 2.72
N ILE A 31 -0.30 7.06 2.17
CA ILE A 31 -1.20 7.33 1.03
C ILE A 31 -0.79 6.50 -0.19
N LYS A 32 0.51 6.44 -0.51
CA LYS A 32 1.03 5.65 -1.64
C LYS A 32 0.81 4.15 -1.44
N ALA A 33 1.06 3.64 -0.23
CA ALA A 33 0.84 2.25 0.13
C ALA A 33 -0.65 1.87 0.02
N GLU A 34 -1.53 2.71 0.55
CA GLU A 34 -2.98 2.53 0.47
C GLU A 34 -3.46 2.53 -0.98
N ALA A 35 -3.02 3.50 -1.78
CA ALA A 35 -3.39 3.64 -3.18
C ALA A 35 -2.96 2.41 -4.00
N LEU A 36 -1.75 1.88 -3.76
CA LEU A 36 -1.26 0.69 -4.43
C LEU A 36 -2.15 -0.53 -4.14
N VAL A 37 -2.47 -0.80 -2.87
CA VAL A 37 -3.27 -1.97 -2.49
C VAL A 37 -4.72 -1.84 -2.98
N LYS A 38 -5.29 -0.63 -2.94
CA LYS A 38 -6.61 -0.35 -3.53
C LYS A 38 -6.62 -0.52 -5.05
N SER A 39 -5.58 -0.05 -5.73
CA SER A 39 -5.42 -0.25 -7.18
C SER A 39 -5.31 -1.73 -7.52
N TYR A 40 -4.50 -2.49 -6.77
CA TYR A 40 -4.35 -3.94 -6.95
C TYR A 40 -5.69 -4.65 -6.81
N TYR A 41 -6.46 -4.29 -5.78
CA TYR A 41 -7.81 -4.80 -5.59
C TYR A 41 -8.75 -4.45 -6.76
N SER A 42 -8.72 -3.21 -7.25
CA SER A 42 -9.49 -2.81 -8.44
C SER A 42 -9.11 -3.65 -9.66
N HIS A 43 -7.83 -3.97 -9.86
CA HIS A 43 -7.41 -4.85 -10.95
C HIS A 43 -7.87 -6.30 -10.75
N LEU A 44 -7.96 -6.80 -9.51
CA LEU A 44 -8.60 -8.10 -9.23
C LEU A 44 -10.08 -8.08 -9.62
N GLN A 45 -10.83 -7.03 -9.26
CA GLN A 45 -12.25 -6.89 -9.62
C GLN A 45 -12.45 -6.82 -11.13
N ASN A 46 -11.55 -6.15 -11.85
CA ASN A 46 -11.60 -5.98 -13.29
C ASN A 46 -10.89 -7.11 -14.07
N GLY A 47 -10.33 -8.10 -13.39
CA GLY A 47 -9.55 -9.18 -14.00
C GLY A 47 -8.39 -8.70 -14.87
N ASN A 48 -7.78 -7.55 -14.55
CA ASN A 48 -6.69 -6.98 -15.31
C ASN A 48 -5.35 -7.58 -14.85
N THR A 49 -5.04 -8.76 -15.36
CA THR A 49 -3.86 -9.53 -14.92
C THR A 49 -2.54 -8.90 -15.36
N SER A 50 -2.50 -8.19 -16.48
CA SER A 50 -1.31 -7.47 -16.95
C SER A 50 -0.88 -6.37 -15.97
N GLU A 51 -1.83 -5.57 -15.48
CA GLU A 51 -1.51 -4.55 -14.48
C GLU A 51 -1.11 -5.18 -13.15
N ILE A 52 -1.77 -6.28 -12.74
CA ILE A 52 -1.36 -7.01 -11.53
C ILE A 52 0.11 -7.47 -11.64
N LEU A 53 0.52 -8.00 -12.80
CA LEU A 53 1.91 -8.41 -13.05
C LEU A 53 2.89 -7.24 -12.91
N ASN A 54 2.52 -6.03 -13.36
CA ASN A 54 3.34 -4.83 -13.25
C ASN A 54 3.44 -4.26 -11.81
N MET A 55 2.53 -4.67 -10.93
CA MET A 55 2.47 -4.23 -9.53
C MET A 55 3.21 -5.15 -8.57
N ILE A 56 3.42 -6.41 -8.95
CA ILE A 56 4.07 -7.41 -8.11
C ILE A 56 5.56 -7.57 -8.49
N ILE A 57 6.38 -7.88 -7.49
CA ILE A 57 7.81 -8.20 -7.65
C ILE A 57 8.11 -9.52 -6.94
N ASP A 58 9.33 -10.02 -7.09
CA ASP A 58 9.73 -11.25 -6.43
C ASP A 58 9.75 -11.12 -4.89
N PRO A 59 9.35 -12.20 -4.17
CA PRO A 59 9.02 -13.54 -4.68
C PRO A 59 7.60 -13.72 -5.25
N LEU A 60 6.67 -12.79 -4.97
CA LEU A 60 5.26 -12.92 -5.36
C LEU A 60 5.05 -13.04 -6.87
N LEU A 61 5.87 -12.34 -7.66
CA LEU A 61 5.85 -12.45 -9.13
C LEU A 61 6.13 -13.87 -9.60
N SER A 62 7.20 -14.49 -9.12
CA SER A 62 7.54 -15.88 -9.44
C SER A 62 6.42 -16.86 -9.08
N GLU A 63 5.75 -16.66 -7.94
CA GLU A 63 4.65 -17.53 -7.48
C GLU A 63 3.38 -17.42 -8.35
N ARG A 64 3.09 -16.23 -8.90
CA ARG A 64 1.80 -15.94 -9.54
C ARG A 64 1.85 -15.74 -11.04
N SER A 65 3.02 -15.54 -11.62
CA SER A 65 3.20 -15.20 -13.04
C SER A 65 2.50 -16.18 -13.98
N SER A 66 2.64 -17.48 -13.75
CA SER A 66 2.04 -18.54 -14.58
C SER A 66 0.50 -18.49 -14.56
N MET A 67 -0.08 -18.25 -13.38
CA MET A 67 -1.52 -18.16 -13.19
C MET A 67 -2.09 -16.87 -13.77
N LEU A 68 -1.43 -15.73 -13.54
CA LEU A 68 -1.84 -14.41 -14.06
C LEU A 68 -1.70 -14.30 -15.58
N SER A 69 -0.79 -15.06 -16.18
CA SER A 69 -0.65 -15.12 -17.64
C SER A 69 -1.73 -15.96 -18.33
N ASN A 70 -2.56 -16.68 -17.57
CA ASN A 70 -3.64 -17.50 -18.12
C ASN A 70 -4.90 -16.65 -18.40
N PRO A 71 -5.39 -16.56 -19.66
CA PRO A 71 -6.57 -15.77 -20.00
C PRO A 71 -7.85 -16.17 -19.24
N LEU A 72 -8.00 -17.44 -18.86
CA LEU A 72 -9.15 -17.91 -18.10
C LEU A 72 -9.14 -17.38 -16.66
N TYR A 73 -7.96 -17.09 -16.13
CA TYR A 73 -7.80 -16.59 -14.76
C TYR A 73 -8.34 -15.17 -14.60
N ALA A 74 -8.24 -14.32 -15.63
CA ALA A 74 -8.85 -12.99 -15.64
C ALA A 74 -10.37 -13.04 -15.38
N ASN A 75 -11.07 -13.97 -16.03
CA ASN A 75 -12.52 -14.15 -15.84
C ASN A 75 -12.83 -14.72 -14.46
N TYR A 76 -12.02 -15.65 -13.97
CA TYR A 76 -12.13 -16.17 -12.61
C TYR A 76 -12.02 -15.06 -11.56
N LEU A 77 -11.03 -14.16 -11.70
CA LEU A 77 -10.86 -13.00 -10.82
C LEU A 77 -12.10 -12.10 -10.82
N LYS A 78 -12.59 -11.71 -12.00
CA LYS A 78 -13.84 -10.93 -12.11
C LYS A 78 -14.99 -11.58 -11.38
N ASN A 79 -15.21 -12.87 -11.60
CA ASN A 79 -16.34 -13.59 -10.98
C ASN A 79 -16.23 -13.64 -9.45
N ILE A 80 -15.03 -13.79 -8.92
CA ILE A 80 -14.81 -13.89 -7.48
C ILE A 80 -14.87 -12.54 -6.76
N TYR A 81 -14.32 -11.51 -7.39
CA TYR A 81 -14.17 -10.19 -6.79
C TYR A 81 -15.29 -9.22 -7.21
N SER A 82 -16.15 -9.60 -8.16
CA SER A 82 -17.36 -8.86 -8.54
C SER A 82 -18.26 -8.65 -7.33
N GLY A 83 -18.62 -7.40 -7.06
CA GLY A 83 -19.46 -7.02 -5.93
C GLY A 83 -18.82 -7.22 -4.55
N ALA A 84 -17.55 -7.64 -4.48
CA ALA A 84 -16.83 -7.64 -3.22
C ALA A 84 -16.53 -6.18 -2.79
N SER A 85 -16.38 -5.96 -1.49
CA SER A 85 -15.86 -4.72 -0.93
C SER A 85 -14.50 -4.96 -0.32
N ALA A 86 -13.63 -3.94 -0.37
CA ALA A 86 -12.33 -3.98 0.28
C ALA A 86 -12.14 -2.75 1.17
N SER A 87 -11.48 -2.96 2.30
CA SER A 87 -11.16 -1.92 3.28
C SER A 87 -9.75 -2.15 3.80
N VAL A 88 -8.93 -1.11 3.78
CA VAL A 88 -7.61 -1.12 4.41
C VAL A 88 -7.81 -0.93 5.90
N ARG A 89 -7.33 -1.89 6.70
CA ARG A 89 -7.50 -1.91 8.16
C ARG A 89 -6.29 -1.35 8.89
N TYR A 90 -5.11 -1.51 8.29
CA TYR A 90 -3.86 -1.14 8.90
C TYR A 90 -2.84 -0.82 7.83
N ILE A 91 -2.08 0.24 8.06
CA ILE A 91 -0.85 0.57 7.35
C ILE A 91 0.19 0.82 8.44
N GLY A 92 1.35 0.20 8.32
CA GLY A 92 2.41 0.39 9.30
C GLY A 92 3.67 -0.35 8.90
N ASP A 93 4.56 -0.56 9.87
CA ASP A 93 5.91 -1.07 9.63
C ASP A 93 6.58 -0.32 8.46
N ILE A 94 6.42 1.02 8.43
CA ILE A 94 6.92 1.89 7.37
C ILE A 94 8.39 2.16 7.63
N TYR A 95 9.23 1.60 6.78
CA TYR A 95 10.65 1.85 6.70
C TYR A 95 10.96 2.45 5.33
N ASN A 96 12.16 3.03 5.18
CA ASN A 96 12.59 3.67 3.93
C ASN A 96 12.43 2.79 2.67
N THR A 97 12.43 1.47 2.83
CA THR A 97 12.39 0.51 1.72
C THR A 97 11.17 -0.41 1.72
N GLN A 98 10.33 -0.39 2.76
CA GLN A 98 9.20 -1.32 2.86
C GLN A 98 8.06 -0.79 3.72
N CYS A 99 6.86 -1.31 3.50
CA CYS A 99 5.66 -1.00 4.29
C CYS A 99 4.79 -2.26 4.37
N ARG A 100 4.01 -2.38 5.44
CA ARG A 100 3.00 -3.42 5.62
C ARG A 100 1.60 -2.84 5.54
N VAL A 101 0.74 -3.50 4.76
CA VAL A 101 -0.67 -3.11 4.61
C VAL A 101 -1.57 -4.31 4.87
N GLU A 102 -2.60 -4.15 5.69
CA GLU A 102 -3.64 -5.15 5.89
C GLU A 102 -4.92 -4.75 5.16
N LEU A 103 -5.33 -5.58 4.20
CA LEU A 103 -6.56 -5.42 3.44
C LEU A 103 -7.58 -6.46 3.89
N THR A 104 -8.80 -6.02 4.16
CA THR A 104 -9.93 -6.90 4.43
C THR A 104 -10.88 -6.88 3.25
N ILE A 105 -11.28 -8.05 2.76
CA ILE A 105 -12.18 -8.22 1.62
C ILE A 105 -13.42 -8.98 2.07
N LEU A 106 -14.59 -8.42 1.79
CA LEU A 106 -15.89 -9.08 1.98
C LEU A 106 -16.49 -9.35 0.61
N ARG A 107 -16.58 -10.62 0.20
CA ARG A 107 -17.20 -10.96 -1.09
C ARG A 107 -18.71 -10.90 -1.02
N ALA A 108 -19.34 -10.63 -2.16
CA ALA A 108 -20.80 -10.67 -2.27
C ALA A 108 -21.35 -12.03 -1.78
N GLY A 109 -22.34 -11.98 -0.89
CA GLY A 109 -22.95 -13.18 -0.30
C GLY A 109 -22.15 -13.85 0.82
N GLN A 110 -20.98 -13.34 1.20
CA GLN A 110 -20.25 -13.81 2.39
C GLN A 110 -20.60 -12.97 3.61
N SER A 111 -20.67 -13.62 4.78
CA SER A 111 -20.86 -12.96 6.08
C SER A 111 -19.54 -12.69 6.81
N VAL A 112 -18.49 -13.45 6.49
CA VAL A 112 -17.19 -13.36 7.14
C VAL A 112 -16.17 -12.78 6.14
N PRO A 113 -15.57 -11.61 6.43
CA PRO A 113 -14.55 -11.06 5.57
C PRO A 113 -13.24 -11.83 5.71
N LYS A 114 -12.44 -11.89 4.64
CA LYS A 114 -11.09 -12.44 4.65
C LYS A 114 -10.06 -11.33 4.75
N SER A 115 -9.00 -11.55 5.51
CA SER A 115 -7.90 -10.58 5.63
C SER A 115 -6.69 -11.05 4.82
N SER A 116 -5.97 -10.11 4.25
CA SER A 116 -4.72 -10.34 3.53
C SER A 116 -3.71 -9.31 3.97
N VAL A 117 -2.53 -9.78 4.36
CA VAL A 117 -1.42 -8.93 4.79
C VAL A 117 -0.44 -8.84 3.65
N PHE A 118 -0.20 -7.63 3.16
CA PHE A 118 0.74 -7.32 2.12
C PHE A 118 2.02 -6.75 2.70
N THR A 119 3.15 -7.21 2.16
CA THR A 119 4.44 -6.53 2.31
C THR A 119 4.76 -5.83 1.00
N LEU A 120 4.89 -4.51 1.08
CA LEU A 120 5.28 -3.64 -0.01
C LEU A 120 6.78 -3.35 0.09
N LYS A 121 7.49 -3.31 -1.04
CA LYS A 121 8.87 -2.83 -1.11
C LYS A 121 8.99 -1.68 -2.10
N ARG A 122 9.89 -0.75 -1.81
CA ARG A 122 10.19 0.38 -2.69
C ARG A 122 11.21 -0.05 -3.76
N VAL A 123 10.87 0.18 -5.02
CA VAL A 123 11.71 -0.07 -6.19
C VAL A 123 11.64 1.18 -7.07
N ASN A 124 12.78 1.83 -7.32
CA ASN A 124 12.86 3.08 -8.10
C ASN A 124 11.85 4.14 -7.61
N ASP A 125 11.78 4.36 -6.29
CA ASP A 125 10.85 5.29 -5.62
C ASP A 125 9.34 4.96 -5.71
N GLU A 126 8.98 3.81 -6.25
CA GLU A 126 7.60 3.30 -6.27
C GLU A 126 7.43 2.10 -5.35
N TYR A 127 6.30 2.00 -4.65
CA TYR A 127 5.95 0.77 -3.93
C TYR A 127 5.46 -0.31 -4.89
N LYS A 128 5.92 -1.54 -4.67
CA LYS A 128 5.49 -2.77 -5.36
C LYS A 128 5.17 -3.85 -4.33
N LEU A 129 4.27 -4.77 -4.70
CA LEU A 129 3.82 -5.88 -3.86
C LEU A 129 4.85 -7.01 -3.89
N ALA A 130 5.51 -7.27 -2.75
CA ALA A 130 6.53 -8.32 -2.65
C ALA A 130 6.01 -9.62 -2.02
N GLN A 131 4.99 -9.52 -1.17
CA GLN A 131 4.40 -10.68 -0.48
C GLN A 131 2.93 -10.43 -0.16
N GLU A 132 2.13 -11.49 -0.17
CA GLU A 132 0.76 -11.51 0.34
C GLU A 132 0.54 -12.76 1.21
N ILE A 133 0.06 -12.58 2.44
CA ILE A 133 -0.32 -13.67 3.35
C ILE A 133 -1.82 -13.57 3.60
N VAL A 134 -2.57 -14.57 3.13
CA VAL A 134 -4.02 -14.67 3.35
C VAL A 134 -4.28 -15.30 4.71
N LYS A 135 -5.17 -14.69 5.51
CA LYS A 135 -5.60 -15.15 6.83
C LYS A 135 -7.06 -15.63 6.82
#